data_AF-A0A7C6XH20-F1
#
_entry.id   AF-A0A7C6XH20-F1
#
_cell.length_a   1.000
_cell.length_b   1.000
_cell.length_c   1.000
_cell.angle_alpha   90.00
_cell.angle_beta   90.00
_cell.angle_gamma   90.00
#
_symmetry.space_group_name_H-M   'P 1'
#
loop_
_entity.id
_entity.type
_entity.pdbx_description
1 polymer ?
#
loop_
_entity_poly.entity_id
_entity_poly.type
_entity_poly.pdbx_seq_one_letter_code
_entity_poly.pdbx_strand_id
1 'polypeptide(L)' 'MAEAARAARLVHICDLLEQSPHSIKDLALLCDVSADTIMRDLVDLQLTPLSVRLRVVGGDRWAVAGSDP' A
#
# COMPACT_ATOMS: atom_id res chain seq x y z
N MET A 1 -9.24 -7.27 -17.47
CA MET A 1 -7.88 -7.71 -17.08
C MET A 1 -7.15 -6.65 -16.24
N ALA A 2 -7.13 -5.38 -16.66
CA ALA A 2 -6.46 -4.31 -15.90
C ALA A 2 -7.01 -4.11 -14.46
N GLU A 3 -8.32 -4.25 -14.27
CA GLU A 3 -8.96 -4.13 -12.93
C GLU A 3 -8.55 -5.26 -11.98
N ALA A 4 -8.48 -6.50 -12.47
CA ALA A 4 -8.04 -7.64 -11.67
C ALA A 4 -6.58 -7.51 -11.24
N ALA A 5 -5.70 -7.03 -12.14
CA ALA A 5 -4.30 -6.76 -11.82
C ALA A 5 -4.15 -5.65 -10.76
N ARG A 6 -4.98 -4.59 -10.84
CA ARG A 6 -5.02 -3.55 -9.80
C ARG A 6 -5.51 -4.09 -8.47
N ALA A 7 -6.61 -4.86 -8.44
CA ALA A 7 -7.14 -5.42 -7.21
C ALA A 7 -6.13 -6.34 -6.51
N ALA A 8 -5.46 -7.21 -7.28
CA ALA A 8 -4.40 -8.07 -6.76
C ALA A 8 -3.23 -7.26 -6.17
N ARG A 9 -2.85 -6.16 -6.82
CA ARG A 9 -1.78 -5.28 -6.32
C ARG A 9 -2.19 -4.55 -5.04
N LEU A 10 -3.44 -4.10 -4.91
CA LEU A 10 -3.93 -3.47 -3.67
C LEU A 10 -3.88 -4.44 -2.48
N VAL A 11 -4.31 -5.69 -2.69
CA VAL A 11 -4.19 -6.74 -1.67
C VAL A 11 -2.72 -6.98 -1.31
N HIS A 12 -1.86 -7.11 -2.32
CA HIS A 12 -0.44 -7.32 -2.10
C HIS A 12 0.23 -6.18 -1.33
N ILE A 13 -0.09 -4.92 -1.64
CA ILE A 13 0.41 -3.76 -0.90
C ILE A 13 -0.07 -3.81 0.56
N CYS A 14 -1.34 -4.14 0.82
CA CYS A 14 -1.84 -4.32 2.18
C CYS A 14 -1.02 -5.36 2.95
N ASP A 15 -0.83 -6.56 2.39
CA ASP A 15 -0.07 -7.63 3.04
C ASP A 15 1.36 -7.19 3.39
N LEU A 16 2.02 -6.46 2.49
CA LEU A 16 3.37 -5.91 2.73
C LEU A 16 3.39 -4.91 3.88
N LEU A 17 2.38 -4.03 3.95
CA LEU A 17 2.26 -2.96 4.95
C LEU A 17 1.79 -3.45 6.32
N GLU A 18 1.13 -4.62 6.39
CA GLU A 18 0.84 -5.33 7.64
C GLU A 18 2.10 -6.01 8.20
N GLN A 19 2.96 -6.55 7.34
CA GLN A 19 4.19 -7.23 7.75
C GLN A 19 5.28 -6.26 8.22
N SER A 20 5.52 -5.17 7.49
CA SER A 20 6.49 -4.14 7.90
C SER A 20 6.26 -2.81 7.20
N PRO A 21 6.74 -1.69 7.77
CA PRO A 21 6.61 -0.40 7.10
C PRO A 21 7.36 -0.39 5.76
N HIS A 22 6.82 0.24 4.70
CA HIS A 22 7.49 0.35 3.39
C HIS A 22 7.40 1.77 2.84
N SER A 23 8.46 2.25 2.20
CA SER A 23 8.39 3.53 1.46
C SER A 23 7.65 3.34 0.13
N ILE A 24 7.20 4.45 -0.47
CA ILE A 24 6.61 4.43 -1.81
C ILE A 24 7.58 3.83 -2.85
N LYS A 25 8.89 4.07 -2.68
CA LYS A 25 9.93 3.54 -3.57
C LYS A 25 10.07 2.02 -3.44
N ASP A 26 10.01 1.49 -2.22
CA ASP A 26 10.10 0.06 -1.98
C ASP A 26 8.90 -0.67 -2.59
N LEU A 27 7.69 -0.14 -2.36
CA LEU A 27 6.46 -0.71 -2.92
C LEU A 27 6.46 -0.68 -4.46
N ALA A 28 6.95 0.41 -5.06
CA ALA A 28 7.07 0.54 -6.51
C ALA A 28 8.00 -0.54 -7.10
N LEU A 29 9.13 -0.81 -6.43
CA LEU A 29 10.07 -1.86 -6.82
C LEU A 29 9.45 -3.26 -6.66
N LEU A 30 8.79 -3.52 -5.53
CA LEU A 30 8.19 -4.83 -5.23
C LEU A 30 7.00 -5.17 -6.14
N CYS A 31 6.21 -4.16 -6.51
CA CYS A 31 5.03 -4.32 -7.36
C CYS A 31 5.30 -4.11 -8.85
N ASP A 32 6.53 -3.77 -9.24
CA ASP A 32 6.94 -3.42 -10.62
C ASP A 32 6.04 -2.35 -11.26
N VAL A 33 5.81 -1.24 -10.56
CA VAL A 33 5.00 -0.11 -11.03
C VAL A 33 5.64 1.23 -10.68
N SER A 34 5.13 2.33 -11.26
CA SER A 34 5.61 3.66 -10.93
C SER A 34 5.24 4.09 -9.49
N ALA A 35 6.04 4.98 -8.90
CA ALA A 35 5.73 5.61 -7.63
C ALA A 35 4.36 6.32 -7.64
N ASP A 36 4.00 6.97 -8.74
CA ASP A 36 2.69 7.61 -8.92
C ASP A 36 1.53 6.60 -8.85
N THR A 37 1.74 5.37 -9.34
CA THR A 37 0.76 4.28 -9.24
C THR A 37 0.59 3.88 -7.78
N ILE A 38 1.69 3.70 -7.05
CA ILE A 38 1.65 3.41 -5.62
C ILE A 38 0.97 4.52 -4.83
N MET A 39 1.24 5.79 -5.13
CA MET A 39 0.56 6.91 -4.46
C MET A 39 -0.96 6.85 -4.61
N ARG A 40 -1.45 6.54 -5.81
CA ARG A 40 -2.89 6.37 -6.07
C ARG A 40 -3.44 5.15 -5.32
N ASP A 41 -2.73 4.03 -5.39
CA ASP A 41 -3.13 2.80 -4.72
C ASP A 41 -3.20 2.98 -3.18
N LEU A 42 -2.25 3.69 -2.56
CA LEU A 42 -2.31 4.03 -1.12
C LEU A 42 -3.49 4.92 -0.76
N VAL A 43 -3.92 5.82 -1.66
CA VAL A 43 -5.16 6.60 -1.48
C VAL A 43 -6.36 5.67 -1.58
N ASP A 44 -6.42 4.82 -2.61
CA ASP A 44 -7.53 3.90 -2.82
C ASP A 44 -7.74 2.92 -1.66
N LEU A 45 -6.66 2.44 -1.06
CA LEU A 45 -6.70 1.59 0.14
C LEU A 45 -7.45 2.25 1.30
N GLN A 46 -7.34 3.57 1.45
CA GLN A 46 -7.97 4.32 2.54
C GLN A 46 -9.43 4.68 2.25
N LEU A 47 -9.86 4.66 1.00
CA LEU A 47 -11.22 4.99 0.59
C LEU A 47 -12.16 3.79 0.73
N THR A 48 -13.47 4.04 0.77
CA THR A 48 -14.47 2.97 0.71
C THR A 48 -14.40 2.27 -0.66
N PRO A 49 -14.55 0.93 -0.73
CA PRO A 49 -14.96 0.03 0.35
C PRO A 49 -13.82 -0.55 1.21
N LEU A 50 -12.54 -0.27 0.89
CA LEU A 50 -11.40 -0.92 1.55
C LEU A 50 -11.14 -0.36 2.96
N SER A 51 -11.19 0.96 3.11
CA SER A 51 -11.11 1.66 4.41
C SER A 51 -9.93 1.21 5.31
N VAL A 52 -8.82 0.82 4.68
CA VAL A 52 -7.59 0.42 5.36
C VAL A 52 -6.97 1.65 5.99
N ARG A 53 -6.79 1.64 7.31
CA ARG A 53 -6.17 2.75 8.02
C ARG A 53 -4.66 2.65 7.85
N LEU A 54 -4.06 3.63 7.19
CA LEU A 54 -2.61 3.70 7.05
C LEU A 54 -2.02 4.75 7.98
N ARG A 55 -0.78 4.52 8.43
CA ARG A 55 0.03 5.48 9.18
C ARG A 55 1.40 5.65 8.53
N VAL A 56 1.99 6.82 8.71
CA VAL A 56 3.39 7.07 8.33
C VAL A 56 4.28 6.84 9.56
N VAL A 57 5.35 6.07 9.38
CA VAL A 57 6.35 5.68 10.38
C VAL A 57 7.71 6.19 9.90
N GLY A 58 8.48 6.82 10.79
CA GLY A 58 9.84 7.30 10.47
C GLY A 58 9.91 8.45 9.46
N GLY A 59 8.77 9.04 9.08
CA GLY A 59 8.68 10.21 8.20
C GLY A 59 8.36 9.89 6.74
N ASP A 60 8.65 8.69 6.24
CA ASP A 60 8.48 8.34 4.82
C ASP A 60 8.01 6.90 4.54
N ARG A 61 7.83 6.06 5.56
CA ARG A 61 7.36 4.68 5.40
C ARG A 61 5.91 4.55 5.82
N TRP A 62 5.11 3.84 5.05
CA TRP A 62 3.71 3.54 5.33
C TRP A 62 3.60 2.21 6.07
N ALA A 63 2.59 2.06 6.91
CA ALA A 63 2.20 0.79 7.55
C ALA A 63 0.69 0.79 7.82
N VAL A 64 0.07 -0.39 7.98
CA VAL A 64 -1.33 -0.47 8.44
C VAL A 64 -1.40 -0.09 9.93
N ALA A 65 -2.27 0.86 10.26
CA ALA A 65 -2.49 1.32 11.62
C ALA A 65 -3.23 0.25 12.45
N GLY A 66 -2.73 -0.04 13.65
CA GLY A 66 -3.27 -1.10 14.50
C GLY A 66 -2.66 -2.48 14.26
N SER A 67 -1.80 -2.62 13.24
CA SER A 67 -0.86 -3.73 13.16
C SER A 67 0.32 -3.39 14.08
N ASP A 68 0.20 -3.77 15.35
CA ASP A 68 1.38 -3.92 16.22
C ASP A 68 1.87 -5.37 16.10
N PRO A 69 3.19 -5.61 16.16
CA PRO A 69 3.75 -6.96 16.20
C PRO A 69 3.30 -7.76 17.43
#